data_AF-A0A090MPG5-F1
#
_entry.id   AF-A0A090MPG5-F1
#
_cell.length_a   1.000
_cell.length_b   1.000
_cell.length_c   1.000
_cell.angle_alpha   90.00
_cell.angle_beta   90.00
_cell.angle_gamma   90.00
#
_symmetry.space_group_name_H-M   'P 1'
#
loop_
_entity.id
_entity.type
_entity.pdbx_description
1 polymer ?
#
loop_
_entity_poly.entity_id
_entity_poly.type
_entity_poly.pdbx_seq_one_letter_code
_entity_poly.pdbx_strand_id
1 'polypeptide(L)'
;MIRCITILHIFLLCFIKFAYSQEQNYEEFEIGSEIGPCEQGYCPHSYTCYENKCFRMLKAVSLTPIGPCIDNRCPSNYQCQENKCYPVNGFSR
;
A
#
# COMPACT_ATOMS: atom_id res chain seq x y z
N MET A 1 34.88 23.39 -21.64
CA MET A 1 33.43 23.64 -21.89
C MET A 1 32.59 22.36 -21.94
N ILE A 2 33.01 21.31 -22.67
CA ILE A 2 32.26 20.04 -22.83
C ILE A 2 32.00 19.28 -21.50
N ARG A 3 32.94 19.36 -20.54
CA ARG A 3 32.79 18.74 -19.22
C ARG A 3 31.73 19.40 -18.33
N CYS A 4 31.48 20.70 -18.48
CA CYS A 4 30.41 21.37 -17.72
C CYS A 4 29.02 21.00 -18.25
N ILE A 5 28.88 20.83 -19.57
CA ILE A 5 27.61 20.48 -20.21
C ILE A 5 27.17 19.07 -19.80
N THR A 6 28.12 18.13 -19.71
CA THR A 6 27.85 16.76 -19.27
C THR A 6 27.47 16.69 -17.79
N ILE A 7 28.14 17.44 -16.91
CA ILE A 7 27.77 17.52 -15.48
C ILE A 7 26.38 18.12 -15.30
N LEU A 8 26.04 19.18 -16.04
CA LEU A 8 24.72 19.81 -16.00
C LEU A 8 23.60 18.87 -16.45
N HIS A 9 23.84 18.09 -17.50
CA HIS A 9 22.91 17.07 -17.99
C HIS A 9 22.67 15.94 -16.97
N ILE A 10 23.74 15.47 -16.33
CA ILE A 10 23.65 14.43 -15.29
C ILE A 10 22.82 14.93 -14.10
N PHE A 11 23.07 16.16 -13.66
CA PHE A 11 22.29 16.79 -12.59
C PHE A 11 20.80 16.89 -12.96
N LEU A 12 20.49 17.31 -14.19
CA LEU A 12 19.10 17.41 -14.67
C LEU A 12 18.38 16.06 -14.65
N LEU A 13 19.05 15.01 -15.12
CA LEU A 13 18.51 13.65 -15.12
C LEU A 13 18.29 13.11 -13.70
N CYS A 14 19.21 13.39 -12.77
CA CYS A 14 19.05 13.05 -11.35
C CYS A 14 17.86 13.76 -10.71
N PHE A 15 17.69 15.07 -10.98
CA PHE A 15 16.55 15.84 -10.47
C PHE A 15 15.21 15.30 -11.00
N ILE A 16 15.12 14.93 -12.27
CA ILE A 16 13.90 14.34 -12.85
C ILE A 16 13.58 12.99 -12.20
N LYS A 17 14.60 12.14 -11.97
CA LYS A 17 14.42 10.85 -11.28
C LYS A 17 13.96 11.03 -9.83
N PHE A 18 14.48 12.04 -9.13
CA PHE A 18 14.13 12.33 -7.74
C PHE A 18 12.72 12.94 -7.60
N ALA A 19 12.29 13.80 -8.53
CA ALA A 19 10.94 14.35 -8.54
C ALA A 19 9.87 13.27 -8.79
N TYR A 20 10.20 12.23 -9.56
CA TYR A 20 9.25 11.16 -9.92
C TYR A 20 9.01 10.11 -8.82
N SER A 21 9.85 10.04 -7.78
CA SER A 21 9.75 9.00 -6.73
C SER A 21 8.72 9.27 -5.63
N GLN A 22 7.95 10.35 -5.69
CA GLN A 22 7.05 10.79 -4.61
C GLN A 22 5.56 10.50 -4.90
N GLU A 23 5.25 9.60 -5.82
CA GLU A 23 3.86 9.30 -6.15
C GLU A 23 3.54 7.84 -5.89
N GLN A 24 2.38 7.61 -5.26
CA GLN A 24 1.71 6.33 -5.00
C GLN A 24 1.91 5.71 -3.61
N ASN A 25 1.36 6.37 -2.59
CA ASN A 25 0.76 5.68 -1.44
C ASN A 25 -0.75 5.88 -1.52
N TYR A 26 -1.41 5.20 -2.46
CA TYR A 26 -2.85 5.05 -2.46
C TYR A 26 -3.14 3.64 -1.94
N GLU A 27 -3.58 3.53 -0.69
CA GLU A 27 -4.04 2.26 -0.14
C GLU A 27 -5.31 1.85 -0.89
N GLU A 28 -5.18 0.89 -1.80
CA GLU A 28 -6.30 0.30 -2.52
C GLU A 28 -7.18 -0.49 -1.54
N PHE A 29 -8.33 0.08 -1.22
CA PHE A 29 -9.22 -0.44 -0.21
C PHE A 29 -10.12 -1.55 -0.76
N GLU A 30 -9.93 -2.80 -0.31
CA GLU A 30 -10.83 -3.90 -0.67
C GLU A 30 -12.14 -3.83 0.15
N ILE A 31 -13.27 -3.83 -0.54
CA ILE A 31 -14.59 -3.90 0.07
C ILE A 31 -14.85 -5.35 0.47
N GLY A 32 -14.95 -5.62 1.78
CA GLY A 32 -15.29 -6.94 2.30
C GLY A 32 -16.76 -7.29 2.16
N SER A 33 -17.18 -8.39 2.81
CA SER A 33 -18.55 -8.91 2.72
C SER A 33 -19.61 -7.92 3.23
N GLU A 34 -20.75 -7.88 2.54
CA GLU A 34 -21.99 -7.22 2.99
C GLU A 34 -22.54 -7.95 4.23
N ILE A 35 -22.92 -7.20 5.27
CA ILE A 35 -23.52 -7.76 6.49
C ILE A 35 -24.98 -7.36 6.71
N GLY A 36 -25.51 -6.39 5.95
CA GLY A 36 -26.89 -5.92 6.08
C GLY A 36 -27.08 -4.48 5.63
N PRO A 37 -28.30 -3.93 5.80
CA PRO A 37 -28.60 -2.53 5.49
C PRO A 37 -27.97 -1.58 6.49
N CYS A 38 -27.87 -0.30 6.12
CA CYS A 38 -27.49 0.74 7.07
C CYS A 38 -28.67 1.12 7.97
N GLU A 39 -28.40 1.23 9.26
CA GLU A 39 -29.38 1.69 10.24
C GLU A 39 -29.20 3.20 10.43
N GLN A 40 -30.15 3.99 9.93
CA GLN A 40 -30.10 5.45 9.96
C GLN A 40 -28.82 6.04 9.34
N GLY A 41 -28.24 5.35 8.35
CA GLY A 41 -26.98 5.76 7.70
C GLY A 41 -25.71 5.31 8.44
N TYR A 42 -25.85 4.53 9.52
CA TYR A 42 -24.73 4.00 10.30
C TYR A 42 -24.63 2.48 10.19
N CYS A 43 -23.42 1.98 10.46
CA CYS A 43 -23.12 0.56 10.54
C CYS A 43 -22.43 0.25 11.89
N PRO A 44 -22.40 -1.02 12.32
CA PRO A 44 -21.63 -1.45 13.48
C PRO A 44 -20.15 -1.05 13.39
N HIS A 45 -19.44 -1.07 14.52
CA HIS A 45 -18.02 -0.71 14.58
C HIS A 45 -17.19 -1.53 13.58
N SER A 46 -16.29 -0.86 12.84
CA SER A 46 -15.45 -1.44 11.77
C SER A 46 -16.17 -1.78 10.44
N TYR A 47 -17.38 -1.27 10.24
CA TYR A 47 -18.12 -1.36 8.98
C TYR A 47 -18.43 0.02 8.40
N THR A 48 -18.61 0.10 7.09
CA THR A 48 -18.93 1.35 6.39
C THR A 48 -20.21 1.22 5.59
N CYS A 49 -21.05 2.24 5.71
CA CYS A 49 -22.27 2.37 4.92
C CYS A 49 -21.92 2.89 3.53
N TYR A 50 -22.17 2.08 2.51
CA TYR A 50 -22.05 2.46 1.10
C TYR A 50 -23.32 1.96 0.38
N GLU A 51 -23.97 2.82 -0.40
CA GLU A 51 -25.22 2.47 -1.12
C GLU A 51 -26.27 1.75 -0.24
N ASN A 52 -26.52 2.25 0.98
CA ASN A 52 -27.45 1.69 1.96
C ASN A 52 -27.12 0.26 2.44
N LYS A 53 -25.88 -0.18 2.26
CA LYS A 53 -25.37 -1.48 2.72
C LYS A 53 -24.13 -1.30 3.58
N CYS A 54 -24.03 -2.12 4.62
CA CYS A 54 -22.89 -2.20 5.50
C CYS A 54 -21.89 -3.22 4.98
N PHE A 55 -20.68 -2.75 4.68
CA PHE A 55 -19.58 -3.60 4.22
C PHE A 55 -18.50 -3.69 5.29
N ARG A 56 -17.94 -4.89 5.47
CA ARG A 56 -16.75 -5.04 6.31
C ARG A 56 -15.61 -4.33 5.62
N MET A 57 -15.01 -3.39 6.32
CA MET A 57 -13.81 -2.78 5.82
C MET A 57 -12.64 -3.77 5.93
N LEU A 58 -12.21 -4.38 4.81
CA LEU A 58 -10.94 -5.11 4.80
C LEU A 58 -9.85 -4.06 4.72
N LYS A 59 -9.00 -4.01 5.74
CA LYS A 59 -7.79 -3.21 5.64
C LYS A 59 -7.08 -3.68 4.38
N ALA A 60 -6.92 -2.77 3.42
CA ALA A 60 -6.09 -2.97 2.25
C ALA A 60 -4.84 -3.70 2.72
N VAL A 61 -4.65 -4.93 2.29
CA VAL A 61 -3.38 -5.61 2.53
C VAL A 61 -2.40 -4.82 1.68
N SER A 62 -1.72 -3.87 2.31
CA SER A 62 -0.79 -3.02 1.60
C SER A 62 0.26 -3.96 1.01
N LEU A 63 0.25 -4.17 -0.31
CA LEU A 63 1.29 -4.93 -1.01
C LEU A 63 2.65 -4.23 -0.91
N THR A 64 2.73 -3.13 -0.16
CA THR A 64 3.96 -2.48 0.22
C THR A 64 4.76 -3.38 1.16
N PRO A 65 6.04 -3.61 0.86
CA PRO A 65 6.91 -4.35 1.75
C PRO A 65 7.20 -3.50 2.99
N ILE A 66 7.15 -4.12 4.18
CA ILE A 66 7.44 -3.43 5.45
C ILE A 66 8.95 -3.22 5.69
N GLY A 67 9.79 -3.88 4.90
CA GLY A 67 11.24 -3.87 5.06
C GLY A 67 11.91 -5.05 4.38
N PRO A 68 13.25 -5.16 4.50
CA PRO A 68 14.00 -6.30 4.00
C PRO A 68 13.76 -7.55 4.87
N CYS A 69 14.09 -8.71 4.33
CA CYS A 69 14.12 -9.95 5.12
C CYS A 69 15.34 -9.98 6.03
N ILE A 70 15.19 -10.54 7.22
CA ILE A 70 16.31 -10.81 8.15
C ILE A 70 16.47 -12.32 8.21
N ASP A 71 17.60 -12.84 7.74
CA ASP A 71 17.88 -14.28 7.65
C ASP A 71 16.79 -15.08 6.92
N ASN A 72 16.27 -14.54 5.81
CA ASN A 72 15.13 -15.09 5.04
C ASN A 72 13.81 -15.19 5.84
N ARG A 73 13.68 -14.44 6.93
CA ARG A 73 12.48 -14.40 7.77
C ARG A 73 11.89 -13.00 7.79
N CYS A 74 10.59 -12.98 8.07
CA CYS A 74 9.78 -11.79 8.26
C CYS A 74 8.95 -11.94 9.55
N PRO A 75 8.42 -10.83 10.09
CA PRO A 75 7.45 -10.87 11.19
C PRO A 75 6.23 -11.73 10.85
N SER A 76 5.48 -12.14 11.88
CA SER A 76 4.23 -12.87 11.68
C SER A 76 3.32 -12.14 10.70
N ASN A 77 2.72 -12.90 9.79
CA ASN A 77 1.79 -12.42 8.74
C ASN A 77 2.48 -11.74 7.56
N TYR A 78 3.80 -11.89 7.44
CA TYR A 78 4.60 -11.46 6.29
C TYR A 78 5.42 -12.62 5.74
N GLN A 79 5.64 -12.63 4.43
CA GLN A 79 6.46 -13.59 3.69
C GLN A 79 7.60 -12.87 2.98
N CYS A 80 8.78 -13.51 2.99
CA CYS A 80 9.93 -13.03 2.27
C CYS A 80 9.78 -13.34 0.78
N GLN A 81 9.71 -12.30 -0.06
CA GLN A 81 9.73 -12.38 -1.51
C GLN A 81 10.75 -11.35 -2.02
N GLU A 82 11.69 -11.77 -2.87
CA GLU A 82 12.72 -10.87 -3.43
C GLU A 82 13.48 -10.04 -2.38
N ASN A 83 13.86 -10.67 -1.25
CA ASN A 83 14.54 -10.04 -0.12
C ASN A 83 13.73 -8.92 0.58
N LYS A 84 12.40 -8.92 0.42
CA LYS A 84 11.48 -7.97 1.05
C LYS A 84 10.32 -8.70 1.72
N CYS A 85 9.81 -8.14 2.81
CA CYS A 85 8.72 -8.70 3.59
C CYS A 85 7.36 -8.16 3.11
N TYR A 86 6.61 -8.99 2.38
CA TYR A 86 5.27 -8.68 1.91
C TYR A 86 4.23 -9.33 2.81
N PRO A 87 3.08 -8.70 3.09
CA PRO A 87 2.03 -9.35 3.87
C PRO A 87 1.50 -10.59 3.14
N VAL A 88 1.26 -11.67 3.88
CA VAL A 88 0.55 -12.82 3.32
C VAL A 88 -0.94 -12.49 3.27
N ASN A 89 -1.53 -12.52 2.08
CA ASN A 89 -2.96 -12.30 1.89
C ASN A 89 -3.76 -13.18 2.86
N GLY A 90 -4.51 -12.55 3.78
CA GLY A 90 -5.40 -13.24 4.69
C GLY A 90 -5.10 -13.02 6.18
N PHE A 91 -5.44 -11.82 6.69
CA PHE A 91 -5.79 -11.66 8.10
C PHE A 91 -7.23 -11.18 8.23
N SER A 92 -8.14 -12.09 7.90
CA SER A 92 -9.52 -12.06 8.39
C SER A 92 -9.63 -13.14 9.47
N ARG A 93 -9.39 -12.75 10.73
CA ARG A 93 -10.00 -13.40 11.89
C ARG A 93 -10.95 -12.42 12.55
#